data_AF-A0A7X7WXL3-F1
#
_entry.id   AF-A0A7X7WXL3-F1
#
_cell.length_a   1.000
_cell.length_b   1.000
_cell.length_c   1.000
_cell.angle_alpha   90.00
_cell.angle_beta   90.00
_cell.angle_gamma   90.00
#
_symmetry.space_group_name_H-M   'P 1'
#
loop_
_entity.id
_entity.type
_entity.pdbx_description
1 polymer ?
#
loop_
_entity_poly.entity_id
_entity_poly.type
_entity_poly.pdbx_seq_one_letter_code
_entity_poly.pdbx_strand_id
1 'polypeptide(L)' 'MKGRSTFTNSEAEEIIMLIKQKLEASSQEQKNIRDKIRKKGFYASDFGLKGGQRGYDVNDFLNAVTIVP' A
#
# COMPACT_ATOMS: atom_id res chain seq x y z
N MET A 1 12.47 -7.65 -0.57
CA MET A 1 12.98 -6.41 0.08
C MET A 1 12.15 -6.21 1.33
N LYS A 2 12.75 -5.79 2.45
CA LYS A 2 11.99 -5.49 3.66
C LYS A 2 11.41 -4.09 3.51
N GLY A 3 10.09 -3.99 3.46
CA GLY A 3 9.32 -2.77 3.43
C GLY A 3 9.40 -2.04 4.76
N ARG A 4 9.09 -0.75 4.70
CA ARG A 4 8.97 0.11 5.88
C ARG A 4 7.66 -0.21 6.60
N SER A 5 7.72 -0.20 7.93
CA SER A 5 6.56 -0.32 8.82
C SER A 5 6.22 1.00 9.52
N THR A 6 6.98 2.06 9.28
CA THR A 6 6.77 3.37 9.89
C THR A 6 6.81 4.46 8.82
N PHE A 7 5.79 5.30 8.83
CA PHE A 7 5.56 6.36 7.84
C PHE A 7 5.18 7.65 8.56
N THR A 8 5.59 8.79 8.00
CA THR A 8 5.04 10.10 8.39
C THR A 8 3.59 10.24 7.91
N ASN A 9 2.85 11.20 8.44
CA ASN A 9 1.48 11.50 7.97
C ASN A 9 1.43 11.71 6.45
N SER A 10 2.34 12.51 5.88
CA SER A 10 2.38 12.78 4.45
C SER A 10 2.67 11.54 3.61
N GLU A 11 3.59 10.67 4.06
CA GLU A 11 3.90 9.42 3.36
C GLU A 11 2.71 8.45 3.40
N ALA A 12 2.03 8.36 4.55
CA ALA A 12 0.86 7.53 4.72
C ALA A 12 -0.30 8.00 3.82
N GLU A 13 -0.57 9.31 3.75
CA GLU A 13 -1.60 9.89 2.88
C GLU A 13 -1.37 9.56 1.41
N GLU A 14 -0.13 9.67 0.92
CA GLU A 14 0.21 9.30 -0.46
C GLU A 14 -0.05 7.81 -0.74
N ILE A 15 0.31 6.93 0.19
CA ILE A 15 0.07 5.50 0.05
C ILE A 15 -1.43 5.20 0.08
N ILE A 16 -2.20 5.85 0.97
CA ILE A 16 -3.66 5.73 1.04
C ILE A 16 -4.31 6.13 -0.28
N MET A 17 -3.90 7.25 -0.88
CA MET A 17 -4.41 7.69 -2.18
C MET A 17 -4.13 6.66 -3.28
N LEU A 18 -2.91 6.09 -3.31
CA LEU A 18 -2.55 5.04 -4.27
C LEU A 18 -3.38 3.77 -4.04
N ILE A 19 -3.63 3.37 -2.80
CA ILE A 19 -4.46 2.20 -2.49
C ILE A 19 -5.89 2.40 -2.96
N LYS A 20 -6.48 3.59 -2.74
CA LYS A 20 -7.81 3.92 -3.26
C LYS A 20 -7.86 3.84 -4.79
N GLN A 21 -6.88 4.42 -5.48
CA GLN A 21 -6.77 4.30 -6.94
C GLN A 21 -6.63 2.84 -7.39
N LYS A 22 -5.85 2.02 -6.68
CA LYS A 22 -5.68 0.59 -6.99
C LYS A 22 -7.02 -0.15 -6.94
N LEU A 23 -7.87 0.13 -5.95
CA LEU A 23 -9.12 -0.62 -5.75
C LEU A 23 -10.14 -0.41 -6.89
N GLU A 24 -10.09 0.76 -7.55
CA GLU A 24 -10.95 1.10 -8.69
C GLU A 24 -10.33 0.73 -10.05
N ALA A 25 -9.05 0.39 -10.07
CA ALA A 25 -8.27 0.19 -11.29
C ALA A 25 -8.38 -1.23 -11.86
N SER A 26 -8.20 -1.36 -13.18
CA SER A 26 -8.07 -2.66 -13.85
C SER A 26 -6.82 -3.42 -13.40
N SER A 27 -6.76 -4.74 -13.63
CA SER A 27 -5.61 -5.57 -13.22
C SER A 27 -4.25 -5.06 -13.70
N GLN A 28 -4.19 -4.49 -14.91
CA GLN A 28 -2.97 -3.94 -15.48
C GLN A 28 -2.54 -2.65 -14.77
N GLU A 29 -3.49 -1.74 -14.51
CA GLU A 29 -3.26 -0.49 -13.80
C GLU A 29 -2.90 -0.74 -12.34
N GLN A 30 -3.54 -1.72 -11.69
CA GLN A 30 -3.21 -2.14 -10.33
C GLN A 30 -1.74 -2.54 -10.20
N LYS A 31 -1.16 -3.20 -11.22
CA LYS A 31 0.27 -3.54 -11.20
C LYS A 31 1.13 -2.27 -11.12
N ASN A 32 0.86 -1.29 -11.98
CA ASN A 32 1.59 -0.03 -12.00
C ASN A 32 1.44 0.75 -10.69
N ILE A 33 0.25 0.75 -10.09
CA ILE A 33 -0.01 1.41 -8.82
C ILE A 33 0.71 0.69 -7.67
N ARG A 34 0.71 -0.64 -7.63
CA ARG A 34 1.51 -1.41 -6.65
C ARG A 34 3.00 -1.11 -6.76
N ASP A 35 3.52 -0.91 -7.98
CA ASP A 35 4.91 -0.52 -8.17
C ASP A 35 5.21 0.88 -7.60
N LYS A 36 4.27 1.83 -7.70
CA LYS A 36 4.37 3.15 -7.03
C LYS A 36 4.35 3.02 -5.50
N ILE A 37 3.47 2.19 -4.95
CA ILE A 37 3.37 1.93 -3.51
C ILE A 37 4.67 1.32 -2.97
N ARG A 38 5.27 0.37 -3.69
CA ARG A 38 6.57 -0.22 -3.33
C ARG A 38 7.71 0.79 -3.34
N LYS A 39 7.72 1.72 -4.32
CA LYS A 39 8.69 2.84 -4.36
C LYS A 39 8.56 3.76 -3.15
N LYS A 40 7.36 3.88 -2.56
CA LYS A 40 7.11 4.60 -1.30
C LYS A 40 7.49 3.78 -0.06
N GLY A 41 7.93 2.54 -0.24
CA GLY A 41 8.46 1.69 0.83
C GLY A 41 7.45 0.73 1.44
N PHE A 42 6.20 0.69 0.98
CA PHE A 42 5.22 -0.27 1.48
C PHE A 42 5.18 -1.54 0.61
N TYR A 43 5.46 -2.68 1.26
CA TYR A 43 5.43 -4.00 0.64
C TYR A 43 4.40 -4.87 1.36
N ALA A 44 3.18 -4.94 0.82
CA ALA A 44 2.06 -5.67 1.43
C ALA A 44 2.40 -7.13 1.80
N SER A 45 3.26 -7.79 1.01
CA SER A 45 3.76 -9.15 1.28
C SER A 45 4.44 -9.31 2.63
N ASP A 46 5.07 -8.24 3.12
CA ASP A 46 5.88 -8.25 4.34
C ASP A 46 4.99 -8.25 5.59
N PHE A 47 3.71 -7.93 5.41
CA PHE A 47 2.68 -7.92 6.44
C PHE A 47 1.69 -9.09 6.26
N GLY A 48 2.02 -10.08 5.41
CA GLY A 48 1.15 -11.22 5.14
C GLY A 48 -0.09 -10.90 4.32
N LEU A 49 -0.19 -9.67 3.79
CA LEU A 49 -1.33 -9.24 2.98
C LEU A 49 -1.22 -9.85 1.57
N LYS A 50 -2.10 -10.80 1.26
CA LYS A 50 -2.09 -11.51 -0.02
C LYS A 50 -2.77 -10.69 -1.12
N GLY A 51 -2.18 -10.72 -2.31
CA GLY A 51 -2.76 -10.15 -3.53
C GLY A 51 -3.79 -11.09 -4.16
N GLY A 52 -5.00 -11.16 -3.59
CA GLY A 52 -6.17 -11.66 -4.32
C GLY A 52 -6.58 -10.70 -5.45
N GLN A 53 -7.68 -10.98 -6.17
CA GLN A 53 -8.13 -10.15 -7.31
C GLN A 53 -8.26 -8.65 -7.01
N ARG A 54 -8.56 -8.27 -5.75
CA ARG A 54 -8.53 -6.88 -5.26
C ARG A 54 -7.37 -6.57 -4.31
N GLY A 55 -6.74 -7.60 -3.73
CA GLY A 55 -5.64 -7.47 -2.76
C GLY A 55 -6.05 -6.74 -1.48
N TYR A 56 -5.10 -6.05 -0.87
CA TYR A 56 -5.26 -5.27 0.37
C TYR A 56 -5.95 -3.91 0.14
N ASP A 57 -6.57 -3.37 1.19
CA ASP A 57 -7.20 -2.06 1.21
C ASP A 57 -6.50 -1.04 2.15
N VAL A 58 -7.15 0.09 2.39
CA VAL A 58 -6.63 1.16 3.26
C VAL A 58 -6.56 0.72 4.72
N ASN A 59 -7.55 -0.02 5.20
CA ASN A 59 -7.59 -0.49 6.58
C ASN A 59 -6.48 -1.52 6.82
N ASP A 60 -6.26 -2.42 5.85
CA ASP A 60 -5.13 -3.36 5.90
C ASP A 60 -3.79 -2.62 6.04
N PHE A 61 -3.59 -1.54 5.28
CA PHE A 61 -2.40 -0.70 5.37
C PHE A 61 -2.28 -0.05 6.76
N LEU A 62 -3.34 0.60 7.24
CA LEU A 62 -3.35 1.29 8.54
C LEU A 62 -3.11 0.34 9.71
N ASN A 63 -3.64 -0.88 9.65
CA ASN A 63 -3.43 -1.91 10.66
C ASN A 63 -2.00 -2.50 10.61
N ALA A 64 -1.34 -2.43 9.47
CA ALA A 64 -0.02 -3.02 9.25
C ALA A 64 1.15 -2.10 9.66
N VAL A 65 0.92 -0.79 9.80
CA VAL A 65 1.99 0.21 9.93
C VAL A 65 1.79 1.13 11.13
N THR A 66 2.86 1.79 11.55
CA THR A 66 2.81 2.89 12.51
C THR A 66 2.92 4.22 11.77
N ILE A 67 2.01 5.15 12.08
CA ILE A 67 2.08 6.52 11.55
C ILE A 67 2.63 7.43 12.65
N VAL A 68 3.66 8.20 12.30
CA VAL A 68 4.27 9.19 13.18
C VAL A 68 3.97 10.61 12.67
N PRO A 69 3.94 11.61 13.57
CA PRO A 69 3.80 13.02 13.22
C PRO A 69 4.68 13.44 12.04
#